data_AF-A0A7V6B4S9-F1
#
_entry.id   AF-A0A7V6B4S9-F1
#
_cell.length_a   1.000
_cell.length_b   1.000
_cell.length_c   1.000
_cell.angle_alpha   90.00
_cell.angle_beta   90.00
_cell.angle_gamma   90.00
#
_symmetry.space_group_name_H-M   'P 1'
#
loop_
_entity.id
_entity.type
_entity.pdbx_description
1 polymer ?
#
loop_
_entity_poly.entity_id
_entity_poly.type
_entity_poly.pdbx_seq_one_letter_code
_entity_poly.pdbx_strand_id
1 'polypeptide(L)'
;MMATTGQTSETPVRRARLTRLCRFKAALWFIIGAAAVLAVLRFLHGLGATTALTDLTPWGFWIGFDVMGGVALAAGGFVVAATVYVFHLERYHAIVRPAVLTAFLGYLAVIGGLLFDVGLPWNLWHMIIYWNPHSPLFEVGWCVMLYTLVLSLEFAPVVLESAKHPTLARVYNLLKKATIPLVILGIMLSTLHQSSLGSLMLIMPHRLHPLWYTPILPPLFFISAIGLGLMMVTTEALFSAYLYEHEPEMELLKGLGKAASVVLWIYFVIKMVDLSVRDQIGALFQPSFESVLFWIECLLSALIPAMLLSIRRVREHPIGLGIAVGTGVIGFVMNRIDVGGLATVAVTGTRYVPSWMEVVISCGVVAAAALAFFFVAEHFHLFHAGPVRADEFRHALPEWDPGTMVVRPDPYTWGPARYSAMAVLGAAVALALVPDYALSGGALRDQPVTPPGFGDRIVLDGNRTGLAVVFKHTDHVSRTHNCALCHHMVRPEEQATGCSHCHRDMERETNIFDHSLHAKRVEQGPGCSACHDPGFPPGDASHTKPCLQCHTKMVPSGATIKPKSAPWIGRAPGYKEAMHGLCIPCHKQKASAEKPALWRCATCHPASGTPAFDPLRPDERGNMEH
;
A
#
# COMPACT_ATOMS: atom_id res chain seq x y z
N MET A 1 -16.13 -70.33 -34.87
CA MET A 1 -16.17 -68.88 -35.18
C MET A 1 -16.50 -68.13 -33.90
N MET A 2 -15.47 -67.66 -33.20
CA MET A 2 -15.61 -66.73 -32.07
C MET A 2 -14.66 -65.57 -32.36
N ALA A 3 -15.25 -64.40 -32.56
CA ALA A 3 -14.56 -63.17 -32.92
C ALA A 3 -13.79 -62.65 -31.70
N THR A 4 -12.48 -62.48 -31.87
CA THR A 4 -11.60 -61.76 -30.96
C THR A 4 -11.82 -60.26 -31.15
N THR A 5 -12.44 -59.61 -30.18
CA THR A 5 -12.53 -58.15 -30.08
C THR A 5 -11.16 -57.57 -29.76
N GLY A 6 -10.70 -56.66 -30.62
CA GLY A 6 -9.42 -55.98 -30.51
C GLY A 6 -9.29 -55.14 -29.24
N GLN A 7 -8.18 -55.34 -28.53
CA GLN A 7 -7.68 -54.41 -27.54
C GLN A 7 -7.25 -53.13 -28.25
N THR A 8 -7.96 -52.04 -28.00
CA THR A 8 -7.51 -50.69 -28.32
C THR A 8 -6.25 -50.41 -27.49
N SER A 9 -5.16 -50.10 -28.18
CA SER A 9 -3.89 -49.67 -27.58
C SER A 9 -4.10 -48.39 -26.77
N GLU A 10 -4.13 -48.51 -25.44
CA GLU A 10 -3.98 -47.38 -24.53
C GLU A 10 -2.61 -46.76 -24.78
N THR A 11 -2.61 -45.53 -25.29
CA THR A 11 -1.41 -44.68 -25.32
C THR A 11 -0.93 -44.49 -23.89
N PRO A 12 0.36 -44.69 -23.57
CA PRO A 12 0.85 -44.57 -22.21
C PRO A 12 0.71 -43.11 -21.78
N VAL A 13 -0.18 -42.85 -20.81
CA VAL A 13 -0.29 -41.55 -20.15
C VAL A 13 1.09 -41.21 -19.59
N ARG A 14 1.74 -40.22 -20.21
CA ARG A 14 3.07 -39.74 -19.82
C ARG A 14 2.96 -39.21 -18.38
N ARG A 15 3.38 -40.00 -17.39
CA ARG A 15 3.33 -39.63 -15.96
C ARG A 15 4.06 -38.30 -15.76
N ALA A 16 3.33 -37.20 -15.57
CA ALA A 16 3.91 -35.93 -15.15
C ALA A 16 4.51 -36.14 -13.76
N ARG A 17 5.80 -35.85 -13.58
CA ARG A 17 6.52 -36.11 -12.32
C ARG A 17 6.20 -35.10 -11.22
N LEU A 18 5.40 -34.06 -11.51
CA LEU A 18 4.96 -32.96 -10.64
C LEU A 18 6.07 -32.39 -9.72
N THR A 19 7.33 -32.58 -10.11
CA THR A 19 8.47 -32.37 -9.21
C THR A 19 8.72 -30.88 -9.06
N ARG A 20 8.53 -30.12 -10.14
CA ARG A 20 8.60 -28.65 -10.15
C ARG A 20 7.53 -28.06 -9.23
N LEU A 21 6.30 -28.52 -9.34
CA LEU A 21 5.17 -28.05 -8.53
C LEU A 21 5.40 -28.29 -7.04
N CYS A 22 5.81 -29.51 -6.63
CA CYS A 22 6.06 -29.82 -5.22
C CYS A 22 7.21 -28.99 -4.63
N ARG A 23 8.27 -28.71 -5.41
CA ARG A 23 9.37 -27.82 -4.98
C ARG A 23 8.91 -26.37 -4.86
N PHE A 24 8.10 -25.90 -5.81
CA PHE A 24 7.56 -24.55 -5.78
C PHE A 24 6.63 -24.34 -4.58
N LYS A 25 5.68 -25.26 -4.35
CA LYS A 25 4.82 -25.24 -3.15
C LYS A 25 5.61 -25.25 -1.84
N ALA A 26 6.69 -26.05 -1.78
CA ALA A 26 7.57 -26.07 -0.61
C ALA A 26 8.23 -24.70 -0.34
N ALA A 27 8.66 -23.99 -1.40
CA ALA A 27 9.17 -22.62 -1.28
C ALA A 27 8.09 -21.63 -0.84
N LEU A 28 6.86 -21.74 -1.37
CA LEU A 28 5.73 -20.90 -0.94
C LEU A 28 5.41 -21.11 0.54
N TRP A 29 5.38 -22.34 1.02
CA TRP A 29 5.15 -22.64 2.44
C TRP A 29 6.26 -22.10 3.35
N PHE A 30 7.52 -22.09 2.90
CA PHE A 30 8.60 -21.42 3.61
C PHE A 30 8.33 -19.91 3.76
N ILE A 31 7.92 -19.24 2.69
CA ILE A 31 7.57 -17.81 2.73
C ILE A 31 6.38 -17.57 3.67
N ILE A 32 5.35 -18.42 3.63
CA ILE A 32 4.21 -18.35 4.55
C ILE A 32 4.64 -18.45 6.01
N GLY A 33 5.53 -19.39 6.33
CA GLY A 33 6.09 -19.54 7.67
C GLY A 33 6.80 -18.28 8.15
N ALA A 34 7.65 -17.69 7.29
CA ALA A 34 8.34 -16.44 7.58
C ALA A 34 7.36 -15.27 7.76
N ALA A 35 6.42 -15.10 6.84
CA ALA A 35 5.41 -14.05 6.88
C ALA A 35 4.49 -14.16 8.09
N ALA A 36 4.14 -15.37 8.55
CA ALA A 36 3.28 -15.59 9.71
C ALA A 36 3.90 -15.03 11.01
N VAL A 37 5.21 -15.21 11.21
CA VAL A 37 5.92 -14.63 12.38
C VAL A 37 5.88 -13.10 12.32
N LEU A 38 6.20 -12.54 11.16
CA LEU A 38 6.19 -11.08 10.96
C LEU A 38 4.79 -10.49 11.07
N ALA A 39 3.77 -11.21 10.62
CA ALA A 39 2.37 -10.85 10.77
C ALA A 39 1.98 -10.71 12.25
N VAL A 40 2.38 -11.67 13.08
CA VAL A 40 2.16 -11.59 14.54
C VAL A 40 2.84 -10.35 15.12
N LEU A 41 4.10 -10.09 14.77
CA LEU A 41 4.81 -8.89 15.24
C LEU A 41 4.12 -7.59 14.79
N ARG A 42 3.66 -7.54 13.53
CA ARG A 42 2.94 -6.40 12.97
C ARG A 42 1.63 -6.11 13.72
N PHE A 43 0.87 -7.14 14.08
CA PHE A 43 -0.41 -6.94 14.78
C PHE A 43 -0.25 -6.71 16.29
N LEU A 44 0.79 -7.24 16.92
CA LEU A 44 1.06 -6.99 18.34
C LEU A 44 1.73 -5.63 18.58
N HIS A 45 2.68 -5.24 17.73
CA HIS A 45 3.54 -4.07 17.97
C HIS A 45 3.32 -2.90 16.98
N GLY A 46 2.36 -3.04 16.06
CA GLY A 46 1.97 -1.99 15.12
C GLY A 46 2.88 -1.87 13.89
N LEU A 47 2.60 -0.86 13.05
CA LEU A 47 3.29 -0.62 11.77
C LEU A 47 4.80 -0.40 11.94
N GLY A 48 5.20 0.38 12.96
CA GLY A 48 6.61 0.74 13.16
C GLY A 48 7.52 -0.45 13.50
N ALA A 49 6.97 -1.59 13.92
CA ALA A 49 7.77 -2.78 14.21
C ALA A 49 8.28 -3.47 12.94
N THR A 50 7.46 -3.51 11.88
CA THR A 50 7.77 -4.28 10.67
C THR A 50 8.03 -3.42 9.44
N THR A 51 7.72 -2.12 9.49
CA THR A 51 7.84 -1.23 8.32
C THR A 51 8.94 -0.19 8.49
N ALA A 52 9.51 0.24 7.36
CA ALA A 52 10.39 1.40 7.28
C ALA A 52 9.64 2.71 7.02
N LEU A 53 8.30 2.69 7.12
CA LEU A 53 7.43 3.84 6.89
C LEU A 53 7.65 4.92 7.98
N THR A 54 7.28 6.15 7.63
CA THR A 54 7.36 7.30 8.54
C THR A 54 6.09 8.15 8.41
N ASP A 55 5.83 9.05 9.35
CA ASP A 55 4.65 9.94 9.24
C ASP A 55 4.70 10.84 7.99
N LEU A 56 5.90 11.12 7.48
CA LEU A 56 6.11 11.90 6.25
C LEU A 56 5.93 11.06 4.98
N THR A 57 6.27 9.77 5.04
CA THR A 57 6.12 8.79 3.96
C THR A 57 5.31 7.61 4.49
N PRO A 58 3.97 7.80 4.65
CA PRO A 58 3.10 6.81 5.27
C PRO A 58 2.73 5.69 4.29
N TRP A 59 2.85 5.95 2.98
CA TRP A 59 2.65 4.96 1.92
C TRP A 59 3.99 4.69 1.25
N GLY A 60 4.22 3.42 0.96
CA GLY A 60 5.49 2.93 0.45
C GLY A 60 5.28 1.67 -0.36
N PHE A 61 6.11 0.66 -0.12
CA PHE A 61 6.07 -0.60 -0.83
C PHE A 61 4.73 -1.30 -0.71
N TRP A 62 4.13 -1.38 0.48
CA TRP A 62 2.86 -2.09 0.67
C TRP A 62 1.69 -1.51 -0.15
N ILE A 63 1.38 -0.23 -0.01
CA ILE A 63 0.30 0.37 -0.82
C ILE A 63 0.63 0.30 -2.33
N GLY A 64 1.89 0.54 -2.70
CA GLY A 64 2.32 0.49 -4.09
C GLY A 64 2.25 -0.91 -4.72
N PHE A 65 2.71 -1.94 -4.01
CA PHE A 65 2.76 -3.33 -4.47
C PHE A 65 1.48 -4.09 -4.15
N ASP A 66 1.08 -4.19 -2.88
CA ASP A 66 -0.04 -5.04 -2.44
C ASP A 66 -1.39 -4.49 -2.90
N VAL A 67 -1.59 -3.17 -2.82
CA VAL A 67 -2.86 -2.55 -3.22
C VAL A 67 -2.83 -2.14 -4.69
N MET A 68 -2.01 -1.15 -5.06
CA MET A 68 -2.04 -0.59 -6.41
C MET A 68 -1.54 -1.58 -7.47
N GLY A 69 -0.46 -2.32 -7.16
CA GLY A 69 0.07 -3.39 -7.98
C GLY A 69 -0.84 -4.62 -8.00
N GLY A 70 -1.23 -5.12 -6.82
CA GLY A 70 -2.04 -6.33 -6.66
C GLY A 70 -3.39 -6.26 -7.38
N VAL A 71 -4.09 -5.14 -7.26
CA VAL A 71 -5.34 -4.92 -8.02
C VAL A 71 -5.08 -4.90 -9.52
N ALA A 72 -4.01 -4.22 -9.97
CA ALA A 72 -3.70 -4.15 -11.38
C ALA A 72 -3.30 -5.52 -11.96
N LEU A 73 -2.62 -6.37 -11.18
CA LEU A 73 -2.32 -7.76 -11.54
C LEU A 73 -3.59 -8.62 -11.65
N ALA A 74 -4.59 -8.36 -10.80
CA ALA A 74 -5.88 -9.02 -10.83
C ALA A 74 -6.80 -8.61 -12.00
N ALA A 75 -6.37 -7.68 -12.86
CA ALA A 75 -7.15 -7.20 -14.01
C ALA A 75 -7.45 -8.28 -15.07
N GLY A 76 -6.69 -9.39 -15.09
CA GLY A 76 -6.82 -10.45 -16.08
C GLY A 76 -8.24 -11.00 -16.24
N GLY A 77 -8.95 -11.20 -15.12
CA GLY A 77 -10.29 -11.80 -15.12
C GLY A 77 -11.31 -11.01 -15.94
N PHE A 78 -11.46 -9.70 -15.68
CA PHE A 78 -12.43 -8.90 -16.41
C PHE A 78 -12.01 -8.68 -17.87
N VAL A 79 -10.71 -8.58 -18.17
CA VAL A 79 -10.24 -8.39 -19.55
C VAL A 79 -10.56 -9.62 -20.39
N VAL A 80 -10.31 -10.82 -19.87
CA VAL A 80 -10.65 -12.08 -20.55
C VAL A 80 -12.17 -12.27 -20.63
N ALA A 81 -12.90 -11.97 -19.55
CA ALA A 81 -14.37 -12.03 -19.56
C ALA A 81 -14.98 -11.07 -20.60
N ALA A 82 -14.51 -9.83 -20.69
CA ALA A 82 -14.93 -8.88 -21.72
C ALA A 82 -14.59 -9.38 -23.13
N THR A 83 -13.38 -9.93 -23.31
CA THR A 83 -12.93 -10.52 -24.59
C THR A 83 -13.88 -11.62 -25.08
N VAL A 84 -14.35 -12.48 -24.17
CA VAL A 84 -15.23 -13.61 -24.53
C VAL A 84 -16.70 -13.20 -24.64
N TYR A 85 -17.23 -12.50 -23.64
CA TYR A 85 -18.68 -12.25 -23.52
C TYR A 85 -19.15 -10.95 -24.20
N VAL A 86 -18.27 -9.95 -24.36
CA VAL A 86 -18.61 -8.68 -25.03
C VAL A 86 -18.15 -8.70 -26.48
N PHE A 87 -16.89 -9.11 -26.73
CA PHE A 87 -16.34 -9.18 -28.09
C PHE A 87 -16.62 -10.51 -28.80
N HIS A 88 -17.35 -11.44 -28.15
CA HIS A 88 -17.76 -12.73 -28.71
C HIS A 88 -16.59 -13.59 -29.26
N LEU A 89 -15.41 -13.50 -28.65
CA LEU A 89 -14.24 -14.29 -29.05
C LEU A 89 -14.19 -15.64 -28.33
N GLU A 90 -15.04 -16.57 -28.76
CA GLU A 90 -15.26 -17.88 -28.11
C GLU A 90 -13.99 -18.73 -27.95
N ARG A 91 -12.97 -18.53 -28.80
CA ARG A 91 -11.68 -19.24 -28.68
C ARG A 91 -11.00 -19.05 -27.32
N TYR A 92 -11.26 -17.95 -26.62
CA TYR A 92 -10.68 -17.68 -25.30
C TYR A 92 -11.53 -18.21 -24.14
N HIS A 93 -12.65 -18.89 -24.41
CA HIS A 93 -13.51 -19.42 -23.35
C HIS A 93 -12.78 -20.39 -22.40
N ALA A 94 -11.79 -21.13 -22.92
CA ALA A 94 -10.98 -22.08 -22.15
C ALA A 94 -10.21 -21.43 -20.98
N ILE A 95 -9.81 -20.16 -21.12
CA ILE A 95 -9.00 -19.43 -20.14
C ILE A 95 -9.81 -18.51 -19.21
N VAL A 96 -11.14 -18.42 -19.40
CA VAL A 96 -12.02 -17.57 -18.57
C VAL A 96 -12.01 -18.04 -17.11
N ARG A 97 -12.23 -19.33 -16.85
CA ARG A 97 -12.31 -19.85 -15.47
C ARG A 97 -11.01 -19.63 -14.68
N PRO A 98 -9.81 -19.97 -15.22
CA PRO A 98 -8.55 -19.63 -14.56
C PRO A 98 -8.37 -18.13 -14.33
N ALA A 99 -8.68 -17.28 -15.32
CA ALA A 99 -8.50 -15.84 -15.19
C ALA A 99 -9.43 -15.21 -14.13
N VAL A 100 -10.69 -15.67 -14.05
CA VAL A 100 -11.65 -15.23 -13.02
C VAL A 100 -11.20 -15.67 -11.62
N LEU A 101 -10.69 -16.90 -11.49
CA LEU A 101 -10.12 -17.38 -10.22
C LEU A 101 -8.91 -16.53 -9.80
N THR A 102 -7.99 -16.24 -10.72
CA THR A 102 -6.86 -15.35 -10.43
C THR A 102 -7.36 -13.99 -9.96
N ALA A 103 -8.32 -13.38 -10.66
CA ALA A 103 -8.87 -12.10 -10.25
C ALA A 103 -9.49 -12.17 -8.85
N PHE A 104 -10.27 -13.22 -8.56
CA PHE A 104 -10.87 -13.45 -7.25
C PHE A 104 -9.81 -13.57 -6.14
N LEU A 105 -8.81 -14.43 -6.33
CA LEU A 105 -7.72 -14.61 -5.37
C LEU A 105 -6.85 -13.35 -5.23
N GLY A 106 -6.62 -12.62 -6.31
CA GLY A 106 -5.93 -11.33 -6.30
C GLY A 106 -6.64 -10.29 -5.47
N TYR A 107 -7.97 -10.19 -5.56
CA TYR A 107 -8.75 -9.29 -4.70
C TYR A 107 -8.76 -9.73 -3.24
N LEU A 108 -8.82 -11.03 -2.96
CA LEU A 108 -8.64 -11.53 -1.59
C LEU A 108 -7.23 -11.23 -1.05
N ALA A 109 -6.20 -11.33 -1.89
CA ALA A 109 -4.83 -10.96 -1.56
C ALA A 109 -4.72 -9.48 -1.23
N VAL A 110 -5.32 -8.60 -2.04
CA VAL A 110 -5.37 -7.14 -1.78
C VAL A 110 -6.07 -6.85 -0.46
N ILE A 111 -7.21 -7.50 -0.17
CA ILE A 111 -7.91 -7.33 1.11
C ILE A 111 -7.02 -7.82 2.27
N GLY A 112 -6.37 -8.96 2.11
CA GLY A 112 -5.41 -9.50 3.08
C GLY A 112 -4.26 -8.53 3.35
N GLY A 113 -3.62 -8.01 2.29
CA GLY A 113 -2.59 -6.98 2.36
C GLY A 113 -3.08 -5.71 3.07
N LEU A 114 -4.28 -5.24 2.73
CA LEU A 114 -4.87 -4.06 3.37
C LEU A 114 -5.06 -4.23 4.89
N LEU A 115 -5.32 -5.44 5.38
CA LEU A 115 -5.36 -5.70 6.83
C LEU A 115 -4.00 -5.47 7.50
N PHE A 116 -2.89 -5.70 6.79
CA PHE A 116 -1.54 -5.38 7.26
C PHE A 116 -1.19 -3.90 7.09
N ASP A 117 -1.74 -3.23 6.09
CA ASP A 117 -1.39 -1.83 5.80
C ASP A 117 -2.07 -0.85 6.75
N VAL A 118 -3.28 -1.17 7.20
CA VAL A 118 -4.08 -0.24 8.00
C VAL A 118 -3.71 -0.34 9.48
N GLY A 119 -3.59 0.81 10.15
CA GLY A 119 -3.25 0.86 11.58
C GLY A 119 -4.28 0.18 12.48
N LEU A 120 -5.58 0.27 12.14
CA LEU A 120 -6.71 -0.30 12.88
C LEU A 120 -7.59 -1.16 11.95
N PRO A 121 -7.15 -2.38 11.58
CA PRO A 121 -7.84 -3.20 10.58
C PRO A 121 -9.26 -3.59 10.99
N TRP A 122 -9.53 -3.77 12.30
CA TRP A 122 -10.87 -4.07 12.82
C TRP A 122 -11.89 -2.94 12.62
N ASN A 123 -11.47 -1.73 12.23
CA ASN A 123 -12.38 -0.63 11.95
C ASN A 123 -12.82 -0.54 10.48
N LEU A 124 -12.35 -1.42 9.59
CA LEU A 124 -12.71 -1.38 8.16
C LEU A 124 -14.21 -1.42 7.90
N TRP A 125 -15.00 -2.09 8.75
CA TRP A 125 -16.46 -2.16 8.62
C TRP A 125 -17.14 -0.78 8.71
N HIS A 126 -16.51 0.23 9.33
CA HIS A 126 -17.12 1.56 9.48
C HIS A 126 -17.49 2.18 8.14
N MET A 127 -16.72 1.93 7.06
CA MET A 127 -17.02 2.50 5.73
C MET A 127 -18.33 1.99 5.11
N ILE A 128 -18.83 0.85 5.60
CA ILE A 128 -20.07 0.23 5.12
C ILE A 128 -21.28 1.00 5.64
N ILE A 129 -21.19 1.58 6.84
CA ILE A 129 -22.29 2.26 7.53
C ILE A 129 -22.12 3.78 7.50
N TYR A 130 -20.92 4.28 7.76
CA TYR A 130 -20.62 5.72 7.86
C TYR A 130 -19.94 6.22 6.59
N TRP A 131 -20.76 6.63 5.62
CA TRP A 131 -20.27 6.97 4.29
C TRP A 131 -19.61 8.34 4.25
N ASN A 132 -18.50 8.45 3.50
CA ASN A 132 -17.85 9.71 3.17
C ASN A 132 -17.65 9.81 1.65
N PRO A 133 -18.68 10.23 0.89
CA PRO A 133 -18.63 10.24 -0.57
C PRO A 133 -17.66 11.27 -1.16
N HIS A 134 -17.09 12.16 -0.34
CA HIS A 134 -16.07 13.12 -0.79
C HIS A 134 -14.65 12.53 -0.79
N SER A 135 -14.46 11.31 -0.28
CA SER A 135 -13.16 10.64 -0.25
C SER A 135 -13.03 9.67 -1.42
N PRO A 136 -12.00 9.79 -2.28
CA PRO A 136 -11.72 8.77 -3.30
C PRO A 136 -11.47 7.39 -2.69
N LEU A 137 -10.91 7.33 -1.47
CA LEU A 137 -10.68 6.06 -0.78
C LEU A 137 -11.99 5.34 -0.40
N PHE A 138 -13.07 6.10 -0.17
CA PHE A 138 -14.40 5.52 0.06
C PHE A 138 -14.93 4.84 -1.21
N GLU A 139 -14.80 5.50 -2.36
CA GLU A 139 -15.16 4.92 -3.67
C GLU A 139 -14.35 3.64 -3.94
N VAL A 140 -13.03 3.71 -3.77
CA VAL A 140 -12.12 2.57 -3.94
C VAL A 140 -12.54 1.40 -3.05
N GLY A 141 -12.79 1.64 -1.76
CA GLY A 141 -13.21 0.61 -0.81
C GLY A 141 -14.53 -0.06 -1.19
N TRP A 142 -15.54 0.73 -1.59
CA TRP A 142 -16.82 0.20 -2.06
C TRP A 142 -16.68 -0.62 -3.34
N CYS A 143 -15.89 -0.15 -4.29
CA CYS A 143 -15.60 -0.89 -5.51
C CYS A 143 -14.92 -2.24 -5.21
N VAL A 144 -13.95 -2.29 -4.29
CA VAL A 144 -13.30 -3.54 -3.87
C VAL A 144 -14.32 -4.50 -3.27
N MET A 145 -15.16 -4.03 -2.33
CA MET A 145 -16.17 -4.88 -1.68
C MET A 145 -17.20 -5.44 -2.68
N LEU A 146 -17.79 -4.58 -3.51
CA LEU A 146 -18.80 -4.99 -4.49
C LEU A 146 -18.21 -5.88 -5.57
N TYR A 147 -17.01 -5.57 -6.07
CA TYR A 147 -16.38 -6.38 -7.10
C TYR A 147 -15.94 -7.74 -6.56
N THR A 148 -15.43 -7.81 -5.33
CA THR A 148 -15.10 -9.09 -4.68
C THR A 148 -16.35 -9.94 -4.50
N LEU A 149 -17.50 -9.33 -4.16
CA LEU A 149 -18.78 -10.04 -4.12
C LEU A 149 -19.17 -10.59 -5.49
N VAL A 150 -19.06 -9.79 -6.56
CA VAL A 150 -19.37 -10.24 -7.92
C VAL A 150 -18.45 -11.38 -8.35
N LEU A 151 -17.13 -11.27 -8.14
CA LEU A 151 -16.17 -12.33 -8.42
C LEU A 151 -16.46 -13.60 -7.62
N SER A 152 -16.88 -13.47 -6.35
CA SER A 152 -17.30 -14.60 -5.53
C SER A 152 -18.50 -15.33 -6.15
N LEU A 153 -19.48 -14.57 -6.64
CA LEU A 153 -20.68 -15.13 -7.29
C LEU A 153 -20.37 -15.73 -8.67
N GLU A 154 -19.44 -15.14 -9.41
CA GLU A 154 -18.99 -15.64 -10.72
C GLU A 154 -18.17 -16.93 -10.59
N PHE A 155 -17.34 -17.04 -9.54
CA PHE A 155 -16.52 -18.22 -9.28
C PHE A 155 -17.28 -19.35 -8.56
N ALA A 156 -18.31 -19.03 -7.76
CA ALA A 156 -19.08 -20.01 -6.99
C ALA A 156 -19.58 -21.24 -7.80
N PRO A 157 -20.05 -21.13 -9.06
CA PRO A 157 -20.45 -22.28 -9.86
C PRO A 157 -19.37 -23.36 -10.00
N VAL A 158 -18.08 -22.99 -10.04
CA VAL A 158 -16.96 -23.95 -10.14
C VAL A 158 -16.89 -24.84 -8.90
N VAL A 159 -17.16 -24.28 -7.72
CA VAL A 159 -17.19 -25.02 -6.45
C VAL A 159 -18.48 -25.82 -6.32
N LEU A 160 -19.62 -25.22 -6.68
CA LEU A 160 -20.94 -25.83 -6.55
C LEU A 160 -21.17 -27.00 -7.52
N GLU A 161 -20.53 -27.00 -8.70
CA GLU A 161 -20.58 -28.11 -9.67
C GLU A 161 -20.06 -29.43 -9.05
N SER A 162 -19.13 -29.34 -8.10
CA SER A 162 -18.58 -30.51 -7.39
C SER A 162 -19.47 -30.96 -6.21
N ALA A 163 -20.41 -30.14 -5.78
CA ALA A 163 -21.23 -30.41 -4.60
C ALA A 163 -22.51 -31.18 -4.96
N LYS A 164 -22.57 -32.46 -4.62
CA LYS A 164 -23.69 -33.38 -4.93
C LYS A 164 -24.99 -33.13 -4.12
N HIS A 165 -25.26 -31.90 -3.66
CA HIS A 165 -26.39 -31.58 -2.78
C HIS A 165 -27.53 -30.87 -3.53
N PRO A 166 -28.81 -31.26 -3.33
CA PRO A 166 -29.94 -30.74 -4.12
C PRO A 166 -30.22 -29.24 -3.95
N THR A 167 -29.96 -28.64 -2.79
CA THR A 167 -30.09 -27.18 -2.62
C THR A 167 -29.00 -26.41 -3.35
N LEU A 168 -27.76 -26.95 -3.37
CA LEU A 168 -26.62 -26.35 -4.05
C LEU A 168 -26.79 -26.40 -5.56
N ALA A 169 -27.42 -27.46 -6.09
CA ALA A 169 -27.78 -27.54 -7.50
C ALA A 169 -28.76 -26.42 -7.94
N ARG A 170 -29.70 -26.01 -7.06
CA ARG A 170 -30.58 -24.87 -7.35
C ARG A 170 -29.81 -23.56 -7.41
N VAL A 171 -28.90 -23.33 -6.46
CA VAL A 171 -28.04 -22.14 -6.44
C VAL A 171 -27.13 -22.10 -7.67
N TYR A 172 -26.52 -23.24 -8.04
CA TYR A 172 -25.73 -23.38 -9.26
C TYR A 172 -26.53 -22.97 -10.51
N ASN A 173 -27.75 -23.50 -10.67
CA ASN A 173 -28.59 -23.18 -11.82
C ASN A 173 -29.00 -21.69 -11.86
N LEU A 174 -29.24 -21.07 -10.69
CA LEU A 174 -29.52 -19.64 -10.60
C LEU A 174 -28.30 -18.80 -11.02
N LEU A 175 -27.13 -19.12 -10.50
CA LEU A 175 -25.88 -18.41 -10.83
C LEU A 175 -25.51 -18.58 -12.31
N LYS A 176 -25.67 -19.77 -12.88
CA LYS A 176 -25.48 -20.02 -14.32
C LYS A 176 -26.35 -19.11 -15.19
N LYS A 177 -27.61 -18.89 -14.80
CA LYS A 177 -28.52 -17.95 -15.50
C LYS A 177 -28.09 -16.49 -15.29
N ALA A 178 -27.54 -16.16 -14.13
CA ALA A 178 -27.06 -14.82 -13.79
C ALA A 178 -25.65 -14.51 -14.31
N THR A 179 -24.96 -15.44 -14.99
CA THR A 179 -23.58 -15.26 -15.49
C THR A 179 -23.42 -13.97 -16.29
N ILE A 180 -24.27 -13.72 -17.30
CA ILE A 180 -24.14 -12.55 -18.17
C ILE A 180 -24.32 -11.23 -17.38
N PRO A 181 -25.40 -11.05 -16.57
CA PRO A 181 -25.50 -9.89 -15.68
C PRO A 181 -24.31 -9.71 -14.74
N LEU A 182 -23.80 -10.79 -14.14
CA LEU A 182 -22.65 -10.75 -13.23
C LEU A 182 -21.38 -10.31 -13.95
N VAL A 183 -21.12 -10.82 -15.16
CA VAL A 183 -19.98 -10.42 -16.00
C VAL A 183 -20.07 -8.94 -16.36
N ILE A 184 -21.25 -8.45 -16.78
CA ILE A 184 -21.45 -7.04 -17.11
C ILE A 184 -21.18 -6.16 -15.87
N LEU A 185 -21.75 -6.53 -14.73
CA LEU A 185 -21.52 -5.82 -13.48
C LEU A 185 -20.04 -5.86 -13.06
N GLY A 186 -19.37 -6.99 -13.27
CA GLY A 186 -17.94 -7.17 -13.04
C GLY A 186 -17.10 -6.23 -13.90
N ILE A 187 -17.40 -6.12 -15.21
CA ILE A 187 -16.72 -5.20 -16.13
C ILE A 187 -16.94 -3.75 -15.72
N MET A 188 -18.17 -3.38 -15.37
CA MET A 188 -18.51 -2.02 -14.91
C MET A 188 -17.74 -1.65 -13.63
N LEU A 189 -17.82 -2.50 -12.60
CA LEU A 189 -17.15 -2.28 -11.32
C LEU A 189 -15.63 -2.28 -11.47
N SER A 190 -15.07 -3.16 -12.31
CA SER A 190 -13.63 -3.20 -12.54
C SER A 190 -13.13 -1.95 -13.28
N THR A 191 -13.89 -1.46 -14.26
CA THR A 191 -13.58 -0.19 -14.95
C THR A 191 -13.55 0.97 -13.97
N LEU A 192 -14.58 1.08 -13.11
CA LEU A 192 -14.64 2.09 -12.07
C LEU A 192 -13.44 1.98 -11.13
N HIS A 193 -13.18 0.79 -10.60
CA HIS A 193 -12.11 0.57 -9.63
C HIS A 193 -10.71 0.88 -10.16
N GLN A 194 -10.37 0.37 -11.35
CA GLN A 194 -9.05 0.61 -11.95
C GLN A 194 -8.84 2.11 -12.23
N SER A 195 -9.89 2.83 -12.62
CA SER A 195 -9.82 4.27 -12.82
C SER A 195 -9.77 5.07 -11.52
N SER A 196 -10.53 4.66 -10.48
CA SER A 196 -10.61 5.37 -9.19
C SER A 196 -9.33 5.24 -8.36
N LEU A 197 -8.55 4.17 -8.55
CA LEU A 197 -7.17 4.08 -8.05
C LEU A 197 -6.28 5.20 -8.61
N GLY A 198 -6.48 5.59 -9.88
CA GLY A 198 -5.81 6.77 -10.45
C GLY A 198 -6.31 8.08 -9.84
N SER A 199 -7.61 8.19 -9.55
CA SER A 199 -8.22 9.35 -8.89
C SER A 199 -7.68 9.58 -7.47
N LEU A 200 -7.30 8.52 -6.77
CA LEU A 200 -6.68 8.57 -5.43
C LEU A 200 -5.41 9.43 -5.41
N MET A 201 -4.73 9.55 -6.54
CA MET A 201 -3.50 10.33 -6.67
C MET A 201 -3.77 11.80 -7.04
N LEU A 202 -4.98 12.12 -7.53
CA LEU A 202 -5.36 13.49 -7.91
C LEU A 202 -5.52 14.41 -6.69
N ILE A 203 -5.81 13.86 -5.51
CA ILE A 203 -5.94 14.62 -4.25
C ILE A 203 -4.60 15.10 -3.69
N MET A 204 -3.47 14.60 -4.21
CA MET A 204 -2.13 14.92 -3.72
C MET A 204 -1.23 15.56 -4.80
N PRO A 205 -1.67 16.67 -5.45
CA PRO A 205 -1.00 17.25 -6.62
C PRO A 205 0.45 17.71 -6.36
N HIS A 206 0.74 18.09 -5.12
CA HIS A 206 2.07 18.58 -4.73
C HIS A 206 2.97 17.50 -4.14
N ARG A 207 2.47 16.26 -3.95
CA ARG A 207 3.25 15.13 -3.41
C ARG A 207 3.86 14.27 -4.51
N LEU A 208 3.22 14.21 -5.68
CA LEU A 208 3.70 13.45 -6.83
C LEU A 208 4.54 14.33 -7.74
N HIS A 209 5.68 13.81 -8.16
CA HIS A 209 6.53 14.49 -9.12
C HIS A 209 5.80 14.68 -10.49
N PRO A 210 6.00 15.80 -11.20
CA PRO A 210 5.27 16.14 -12.44
C PRO A 210 5.34 15.10 -13.57
N LEU A 211 6.36 14.24 -13.56
CA LEU A 211 6.49 13.11 -14.49
C LEU A 211 5.39 12.04 -14.30
N TRP A 212 4.91 11.85 -13.07
CA TRP A 212 3.83 10.89 -12.76
C TRP A 212 2.49 11.58 -12.54
N TYR A 213 2.48 12.80 -11.99
CA TYR A 213 1.23 13.52 -11.76
C TYR A 213 0.62 14.01 -13.08
N THR A 214 -0.62 13.63 -13.36
CA THR A 214 -1.42 14.20 -14.47
C THR A 214 -2.92 14.10 -14.17
N PRO A 215 -3.75 15.09 -14.60
CA PRO A 215 -5.20 15.00 -14.47
C PRO A 215 -5.82 13.76 -15.15
N ILE A 216 -5.15 13.18 -16.15
CA ILE A 216 -5.60 11.97 -16.86
C ILE A 216 -5.09 10.66 -16.22
N LEU A 217 -4.69 10.68 -14.95
CA LEU A 217 -4.31 9.47 -14.21
C LEU A 217 -5.39 8.37 -14.23
N PRO A 218 -6.69 8.67 -14.03
CA PRO A 218 -7.74 7.65 -14.06
C PRO A 218 -7.78 6.83 -15.39
N PRO A 219 -7.83 7.45 -16.58
CA PRO A 219 -7.78 6.68 -17.82
C PRO A 219 -6.41 6.02 -18.07
N LEU A 220 -5.29 6.61 -17.65
CA LEU A 220 -3.97 5.97 -17.78
C LEU A 220 -3.90 4.69 -16.93
N PHE A 221 -4.45 4.70 -15.72
CA PHE A 221 -4.50 3.53 -14.85
C PHE A 221 -5.39 2.43 -15.43
N PHE A 222 -6.52 2.80 -16.02
CA PHE A 222 -7.39 1.85 -16.71
C PHE A 222 -6.73 1.21 -17.93
N ILE A 223 -6.12 2.00 -18.83
CA ILE A 223 -5.46 1.48 -20.03
C ILE A 223 -4.29 0.56 -19.65
N SER A 224 -3.49 0.96 -18.67
CA SER A 224 -2.39 0.12 -18.17
C SER A 224 -2.88 -1.17 -17.52
N ALA A 225 -4.00 -1.15 -16.79
CA ALA A 225 -4.61 -2.36 -16.22
C ALA A 225 -5.05 -3.37 -17.30
N ILE A 226 -5.57 -2.90 -18.45
CA ILE A 226 -5.90 -3.78 -19.59
C ILE A 226 -4.63 -4.45 -20.13
N GLY A 227 -3.58 -3.66 -20.38
CA GLY A 227 -2.30 -4.18 -20.88
C GLY A 227 -1.67 -5.19 -19.90
N LEU A 228 -1.64 -4.84 -18.62
CA LEU A 228 -1.13 -5.71 -17.56
C LEU A 228 -1.98 -6.99 -17.42
N GLY A 229 -3.31 -6.89 -17.45
CA GLY A 229 -4.20 -8.05 -17.34
C GLY A 229 -3.95 -9.08 -18.46
N LEU A 230 -3.77 -8.64 -19.70
CA LEU A 230 -3.41 -9.53 -20.83
C LEU A 230 -2.05 -10.21 -20.62
N MET A 231 -1.05 -9.46 -20.15
CA MET A 231 0.28 -9.99 -19.89
C MET A 231 0.30 -10.94 -18.69
N MET A 232 -0.48 -10.64 -17.65
CA MET A 232 -0.55 -11.45 -16.43
C MET A 232 -1.20 -12.80 -16.72
N VAL A 233 -2.34 -12.83 -17.44
CA VAL A 233 -2.99 -14.09 -17.86
C VAL A 233 -2.05 -14.93 -18.72
N THR A 234 -1.30 -14.29 -19.62
CA THR A 234 -0.31 -14.97 -20.46
C THR A 234 0.84 -15.54 -19.61
N THR A 235 1.30 -14.78 -18.61
CA THR A 235 2.34 -15.21 -17.67
C THR A 235 1.88 -16.40 -16.85
N GLU A 236 0.66 -16.36 -16.31
CA GLU A 236 0.06 -17.44 -15.53
C GLU A 236 -0.10 -18.71 -16.33
N ALA A 237 -0.55 -18.61 -17.58
CA ALA A 237 -0.70 -19.77 -18.45
C ALA A 237 0.65 -20.43 -18.77
N LEU A 238 1.68 -19.64 -19.10
CA LEU A 238 3.04 -20.14 -19.36
C LEU A 238 3.66 -20.75 -18.09
N PHE A 239 3.52 -20.07 -16.96
CA PHE A 239 4.08 -20.51 -15.68
C PHE A 239 3.39 -21.76 -15.15
N SER A 240 2.06 -21.83 -15.27
CA SER A 240 1.28 -23.04 -14.94
C SER A 240 1.68 -24.21 -15.83
N ALA A 241 1.79 -24.01 -17.15
CA ALA A 241 2.26 -25.05 -18.06
C ALA A 241 3.67 -25.56 -17.68
N TYR A 242 4.58 -24.64 -17.31
CA TYR A 242 5.92 -24.99 -16.84
C TYR A 242 5.93 -25.81 -15.54
N LEU A 243 5.10 -25.42 -14.55
CA LEU A 243 5.01 -26.08 -13.24
C LEU A 243 4.32 -27.44 -13.31
N TYR A 244 3.23 -27.53 -14.07
CA TYR A 244 2.49 -28.78 -14.31
C TYR A 244 3.16 -29.68 -15.36
N GLU A 245 4.25 -29.23 -15.98
CA GLU A 245 5.02 -30.00 -16.99
C GLU A 245 4.17 -30.38 -18.23
N HIS A 246 3.28 -29.46 -18.67
CA HIS A 246 2.43 -29.59 -19.86
C HIS A 246 2.82 -28.60 -20.96
N GLU A 247 2.34 -28.84 -22.18
CA GLU A 247 2.57 -27.93 -23.30
C GLU A 247 1.65 -26.70 -23.20
N PRO A 248 2.18 -25.46 -23.35
CA PRO A 248 1.37 -24.26 -23.30
C PRO A 248 0.53 -24.08 -24.57
N GLU A 249 -0.69 -23.57 -24.43
CA GLU A 249 -1.62 -23.30 -25.54
C GLU A 249 -1.21 -22.06 -26.37
N MET A 250 -0.08 -22.16 -27.08
CA MET A 250 0.57 -21.02 -27.74
C MET A 250 -0.31 -20.26 -28.75
N GLU A 251 -1.29 -20.92 -29.36
CA GLU A 251 -2.23 -20.28 -30.29
C GLU A 251 -3.10 -19.20 -29.61
N LEU A 252 -3.54 -19.43 -28.37
CA LEU A 252 -4.28 -18.44 -27.60
C LEU A 252 -3.34 -17.36 -27.08
N LEU A 253 -2.20 -17.77 -26.52
CA LEU A 253 -1.25 -16.88 -25.86
C LEU A 253 -0.61 -15.87 -26.82
N LYS A 254 -0.27 -16.27 -28.05
CA LYS A 254 0.27 -15.34 -29.06
C LYS A 254 -0.75 -14.27 -29.45
N GLY A 255 -2.04 -14.61 -29.42
CA GLY A 255 -3.14 -13.69 -29.69
C GLY A 255 -3.28 -12.64 -28.59
N LEU A 256 -3.24 -13.07 -27.32
CA LEU A 256 -3.23 -12.16 -26.16
C LEU A 256 -2.00 -11.25 -26.17
N GLY A 257 -0.82 -11.80 -26.44
CA GLY A 257 0.42 -11.03 -26.56
C GLY A 257 0.37 -9.96 -27.66
N LYS A 258 -0.25 -10.26 -28.81
CA LYS A 258 -0.48 -9.26 -29.87
C LYS A 258 -1.40 -8.14 -29.41
N ALA A 259 -2.51 -8.47 -28.73
CA ALA A 259 -3.43 -7.48 -28.19
C ALA A 259 -2.75 -6.59 -27.13
N ALA A 260 -1.98 -7.21 -26.23
CA ALA A 260 -1.19 -6.49 -25.22
C ALA A 260 -0.24 -5.48 -25.88
N SER A 261 0.51 -5.89 -26.91
CA SER A 261 1.42 -4.98 -27.64
C SER A 261 0.73 -3.69 -28.13
N VAL A 262 -0.49 -3.80 -28.69
CA VAL A 262 -1.25 -2.63 -29.16
C VAL A 262 -1.62 -1.71 -28.00
N VAL A 263 -2.13 -2.28 -26.90
CA VAL A 263 -2.51 -1.50 -25.71
C VAL A 263 -1.29 -0.80 -25.10
N LEU A 264 -0.13 -1.46 -25.05
CA LEU A 264 1.11 -0.88 -24.51
C LEU A 264 1.61 0.30 -25.37
N TRP A 265 1.55 0.19 -26.70
CA TRP A 265 1.90 1.31 -27.57
C TRP A 265 0.95 2.49 -27.38
N ILE A 266 -0.37 2.24 -27.28
CA ILE A 266 -1.36 3.28 -26.99
C ILE A 266 -1.06 3.95 -25.65
N TYR A 267 -0.83 3.17 -24.59
CA TYR A 267 -0.48 3.68 -23.26
C TYR A 267 0.78 4.56 -23.31
N PHE A 268 1.85 4.09 -23.95
CA PHE A 268 3.11 4.84 -24.05
C PHE A 268 2.92 6.16 -24.80
N VAL A 269 2.24 6.13 -25.95
CA VAL A 269 1.99 7.33 -26.76
C VAL A 269 1.16 8.35 -25.98
N ILE A 270 0.07 7.93 -25.33
CA ILE A 270 -0.75 8.83 -24.50
C ILE A 270 0.10 9.46 -23.39
N LYS A 271 0.94 8.67 -22.70
CA LYS A 271 1.81 9.16 -21.63
C LYS A 271 2.83 10.19 -22.13
N MET A 272 3.44 9.97 -23.31
CA MET A 272 4.38 10.93 -23.90
C MET A 272 3.70 12.21 -24.40
N VAL A 273 2.53 12.08 -25.04
CA VAL A 273 1.74 13.22 -25.52
C VAL A 273 1.26 14.06 -24.34
N ASP A 274 0.79 13.44 -23.25
CA ASP A 274 0.39 14.13 -22.03
C ASP A 274 1.54 14.96 -21.42
N LEU A 275 2.74 14.37 -21.34
CA LEU A 275 3.93 15.12 -20.89
C LEU A 275 4.27 16.30 -21.79
N SER A 276 4.04 16.16 -23.10
CA SER A 276 4.24 17.23 -24.09
C SER A 276 3.26 18.37 -23.87
N VAL A 277 1.96 18.05 -23.73
CA VAL A 277 0.89 19.03 -23.57
C VAL A 277 0.99 19.79 -22.24
N ARG A 278 1.57 19.17 -21.21
CA ARG A 278 1.81 19.81 -19.90
C ARG A 278 3.15 20.54 -19.79
N ASP A 279 3.91 20.66 -20.88
CA ASP A 279 5.25 21.24 -20.93
C ASP A 279 6.25 20.60 -19.93
N GLN A 280 6.06 19.32 -19.60
CA GLN A 280 6.90 18.59 -18.64
C GLN A 280 7.96 17.70 -19.30
N ILE A 281 8.05 17.66 -20.63
CA ILE A 281 9.08 16.89 -21.34
C ILE A 281 10.49 17.24 -20.86
N GLY A 282 10.76 18.51 -20.55
CA GLY A 282 12.08 18.95 -20.09
C GLY A 282 12.55 18.21 -18.83
N ALA A 283 11.64 17.78 -17.97
CA ALA A 283 11.97 17.02 -16.76
C ALA A 283 12.54 15.63 -17.07
N LEU A 284 12.27 15.05 -18.25
CA LEU A 284 12.83 13.76 -18.69
C LEU A 284 14.33 13.80 -18.98
N PHE A 285 14.90 14.99 -19.18
CA PHE A 285 16.30 15.16 -19.55
C PHE A 285 17.12 15.79 -18.43
N GLN A 286 16.49 16.08 -17.29
CA GLN A 286 17.21 16.53 -16.11
C GLN A 286 17.96 15.34 -15.48
N PRO A 287 19.23 15.52 -15.06
CA PRO A 287 20.01 14.48 -14.40
C PRO A 287 19.55 14.32 -12.94
N SER A 288 18.33 13.81 -12.75
CA SER A 288 17.73 13.56 -11.44
C SER A 288 17.39 12.08 -11.25
N PHE A 289 17.24 11.66 -10.00
CA PHE A 289 16.85 10.29 -9.65
C PHE A 289 15.49 9.92 -10.25
N GLU A 290 14.56 10.86 -10.23
CA GLU A 290 13.20 10.74 -10.74
C GLU A 290 13.17 10.52 -12.25
N SER A 291 13.97 11.28 -12.99
CA SER A 291 14.10 11.13 -14.45
C SER A 291 14.60 9.73 -14.82
N VAL A 292 15.66 9.25 -14.14
CA VAL A 292 16.21 7.91 -14.37
C VAL A 292 15.18 6.83 -14.04
N LEU A 293 14.52 6.93 -12.88
CA LEU A 293 13.50 5.99 -12.45
C LEU A 293 12.34 5.94 -13.46
N PHE A 294 11.86 7.09 -13.90
CA PHE A 294 10.80 7.21 -14.90
C PHE A 294 11.17 6.54 -16.24
N TRP A 295 12.41 6.69 -16.71
CA TRP A 295 12.88 6.03 -17.92
C TRP A 295 12.94 4.52 -17.76
N ILE A 296 13.52 4.01 -16.67
CA ILE A 296 13.55 2.57 -16.38
C ILE A 296 12.12 2.02 -16.33
N GLU A 297 11.21 2.72 -15.67
CA GLU A 297 9.79 2.37 -15.61
C GLU A 297 9.13 2.32 -16.99
N CYS A 298 9.27 3.36 -17.81
CA CYS A 298 8.67 3.40 -19.13
C CYS A 298 9.26 2.34 -20.08
N LEU A 299 10.56 2.06 -19.97
CA LEU A 299 11.23 1.03 -20.73
C LEU A 299 10.70 -0.36 -20.38
N LEU A 300 10.61 -0.69 -19.10
CA LEU A 300 10.19 -2.01 -18.64
C LEU A 300 8.67 -2.21 -18.76
N SER A 301 7.85 -1.21 -18.43
CA SER A 301 6.39 -1.34 -18.42
C SER A 301 5.78 -1.35 -19.81
N ALA A 302 6.29 -0.51 -20.72
CA ALA A 302 5.65 -0.27 -22.01
C ALA A 302 6.58 -0.50 -23.19
N LEU A 303 7.73 0.17 -23.29
CA LEU A 303 8.49 0.21 -24.54
C LEU A 303 9.07 -1.16 -24.94
N ILE A 304 9.86 -1.78 -24.06
CA ILE A 304 10.46 -3.10 -24.30
C ILE A 304 9.40 -4.18 -24.53
N PRO A 305 8.40 -4.38 -23.65
CA PRO A 305 7.38 -5.39 -23.88
C PRO A 305 6.56 -5.11 -25.15
N ALA A 306 6.22 -3.85 -25.46
CA ALA A 306 5.50 -3.51 -26.69
C ALA A 306 6.29 -3.88 -27.95
N MET A 307 7.60 -3.58 -27.98
CA MET A 307 8.49 -3.94 -29.09
C MET A 307 8.65 -5.46 -29.23
N LEU A 308 8.98 -6.16 -28.14
CA LEU A 308 9.15 -7.61 -28.13
C LEU A 308 7.86 -8.32 -28.56
N LEU A 309 6.72 -7.92 -28.01
CA LEU A 309 5.42 -8.47 -28.38
C LEU A 309 4.97 -8.03 -29.77
N SER A 310 5.56 -7.01 -30.41
CA SER A 310 5.29 -6.69 -31.82
C SER A 310 5.94 -7.69 -32.78
N ILE A 311 7.04 -8.32 -32.37
CA ILE A 311 7.80 -9.26 -33.18
C ILE A 311 7.12 -10.65 -33.17
N ARG A 312 6.69 -11.10 -34.36
CA ARG A 312 6.00 -12.39 -34.53
C ARG A 312 6.80 -13.58 -33.98
N ARG A 313 8.11 -13.61 -34.26
CA ARG A 313 9.02 -14.68 -33.82
C ARG A 313 9.12 -14.79 -32.30
N VAL A 314 9.01 -13.67 -31.58
CA VAL A 314 9.02 -13.65 -30.11
C VAL A 314 7.71 -14.21 -29.56
N ARG A 315 6.57 -13.80 -30.12
CA ARG A 315 5.24 -14.29 -29.70
C ARG A 315 5.01 -15.78 -29.95
N GLU A 316 5.64 -16.35 -30.98
CA GLU A 316 5.51 -17.77 -31.34
C GLU A 316 6.44 -18.68 -30.51
N HIS A 317 7.43 -18.11 -29.81
CA HIS A 317 8.36 -18.87 -28.98
C HIS A 317 8.00 -18.76 -27.48
N PRO A 318 7.75 -19.87 -26.75
CA PRO A 318 7.28 -19.81 -25.35
C PRO A 318 8.16 -18.97 -24.42
N ILE A 319 9.49 -19.14 -24.51
CA ILE A 319 10.45 -18.38 -23.69
C ILE A 319 10.48 -16.91 -24.10
N GLY A 320 10.38 -16.61 -25.40
CA GLY A 320 10.41 -15.24 -25.89
C GLY A 320 9.16 -14.48 -25.46
N LEU A 321 8.00 -15.12 -25.57
CA LEU A 321 6.74 -14.60 -25.07
C LEU A 321 6.81 -14.39 -23.54
N GLY A 322 7.31 -15.37 -22.80
CA GLY A 322 7.47 -15.31 -21.34
C GLY A 322 8.35 -14.15 -20.87
N ILE A 323 9.50 -13.93 -21.52
CA ILE A 323 10.37 -12.77 -21.24
C ILE A 323 9.63 -11.47 -21.53
N ALA A 324 8.96 -11.36 -22.68
CA ALA A 324 8.28 -10.14 -23.08
C ALA A 324 7.15 -9.76 -22.11
N VAL A 325 6.28 -10.70 -21.74
CA VAL A 325 5.20 -10.43 -20.78
C VAL A 325 5.72 -10.23 -19.36
N GLY A 326 6.76 -10.98 -18.95
CA GLY A 326 7.37 -10.86 -17.63
C GLY A 326 8.03 -9.50 -17.40
N THR A 327 8.74 -8.97 -18.40
CA THR A 327 9.30 -7.62 -18.35
C THR A 327 8.21 -6.56 -18.15
N GLY A 328 7.10 -6.68 -18.90
CA GLY A 328 5.96 -5.76 -18.76
C GLY A 328 5.27 -5.83 -17.40
N VAL A 329 5.07 -7.04 -16.87
CA VAL A 329 4.51 -7.25 -15.52
C VAL A 329 5.39 -6.57 -14.46
N ILE A 330 6.70 -6.82 -14.49
CA ILE A 330 7.66 -6.20 -13.56
C ILE A 330 7.62 -4.67 -13.70
N GLY A 331 7.61 -4.17 -14.93
CA GLY A 331 7.59 -2.73 -15.19
C GLY A 331 6.32 -2.03 -14.69
N PHE A 332 5.14 -2.62 -14.86
CA PHE A 332 3.91 -2.01 -14.33
C PHE A 332 3.80 -2.11 -12.81
N VAL A 333 4.27 -3.20 -12.22
CA VAL A 333 4.34 -3.30 -10.75
C VAL A 333 5.27 -2.21 -10.21
N MET A 334 6.42 -1.99 -10.86
CA MET A 334 7.32 -0.89 -10.51
C MET A 334 6.62 0.47 -10.67
N ASN A 335 5.88 0.69 -11.77
CA ASN A 335 5.08 1.91 -11.92
C ASN A 335 4.08 2.12 -10.77
N ARG A 336 3.46 1.06 -10.25
CA ARG A 336 2.52 1.17 -9.13
C ARG A 336 3.23 1.44 -7.80
N ILE A 337 4.42 0.89 -7.61
CA ILE A 337 5.27 1.21 -6.45
C ILE A 337 5.77 2.66 -6.52
N ASP A 338 6.13 3.13 -7.72
CA ASP A 338 6.57 4.50 -7.96
C ASP A 338 5.46 5.48 -7.63
N VAL A 339 4.29 5.34 -8.26
CA VAL A 339 3.14 6.22 -8.00
C VAL A 339 2.62 6.07 -6.56
N GLY A 340 2.57 4.84 -6.03
CA GLY A 340 2.00 4.54 -4.71
C GLY A 340 2.87 4.90 -3.51
N GLY A 341 4.13 5.29 -3.72
CA GLY A 341 5.02 5.66 -2.62
C GLY A 341 6.31 6.34 -3.04
N LEU A 342 7.12 5.71 -3.92
CA LEU A 342 8.50 6.18 -4.16
C LEU A 342 8.56 7.58 -4.79
N ALA A 343 7.61 7.93 -5.66
CA ALA A 343 7.53 9.25 -6.29
C ALA A 343 7.18 10.38 -5.31
N THR A 344 6.85 10.06 -4.05
CA THR A 344 6.61 11.04 -2.98
C THR A 344 7.84 11.29 -2.10
N VAL A 345 8.85 10.41 -2.15
CA VAL A 345 10.00 10.40 -1.25
C VAL A 345 10.89 11.63 -1.43
N ALA A 346 11.10 12.06 -2.68
CA ALA A 346 11.89 13.25 -2.99
C ALA A 346 11.24 14.53 -2.46
N VAL A 347 9.91 14.63 -2.57
CA VAL A 347 9.13 15.77 -2.06
C VAL A 347 9.11 15.78 -0.53
N THR A 348 9.09 14.61 0.11
CA THR A 348 9.09 14.53 1.58
C THR A 348 10.47 14.78 2.18
N GLY A 349 11.54 14.81 1.37
CA GLY A 349 12.93 14.93 1.84
C GLY A 349 13.37 13.75 2.70
N THR A 350 12.59 12.67 2.72
CA THR A 350 12.89 11.48 3.51
C THR A 350 13.66 10.47 2.68
N ARG A 351 14.28 9.49 3.33
CA ARG A 351 14.77 8.28 2.68
C ARG A 351 13.90 7.12 3.12
N TYR A 352 13.14 6.56 2.19
CA TYR A 352 12.37 5.34 2.41
C TYR A 352 12.99 4.22 1.57
N VAL A 353 13.37 3.14 2.24
CA VAL A 353 13.78 1.88 1.62
C VAL A 353 12.95 0.80 2.31
N PRO A 354 12.21 -0.04 1.56
CA PRO A 354 11.37 -1.05 2.17
C PRO A 354 12.18 -1.97 3.07
N SER A 355 11.68 -2.24 4.26
CA SER A 355 12.27 -3.24 5.14
C SER A 355 12.16 -4.63 4.49
N TRP A 356 13.08 -5.52 4.81
CA TRP A 356 12.97 -6.91 4.34
C TRP A 356 11.68 -7.57 4.87
N MET A 357 11.18 -7.13 6.03
CA MET A 357 9.94 -7.61 6.63
C MET A 357 8.72 -7.17 5.81
N GLU A 358 8.73 -5.94 5.26
CA GLU A 358 7.69 -5.46 4.34
C GLU A 358 7.61 -6.38 3.12
N VAL A 359 8.75 -6.65 2.50
CA VAL A 359 8.84 -7.52 1.32
C VAL A 359 8.36 -8.94 1.62
N VAL A 360 8.78 -9.53 2.75
CA VAL A 360 8.39 -10.90 3.12
C VAL A 360 6.89 -11.01 3.40
N ILE A 361 6.28 -10.01 4.06
CA ILE A 361 4.83 -10.01 4.30
C ILE A 361 4.05 -9.98 2.98
N SER A 362 4.41 -9.08 2.05
CA SER A 362 3.77 -9.00 0.73
C SER A 362 3.99 -10.28 -0.09
N CYS A 363 5.20 -10.85 -0.08
CA CYS A 363 5.46 -12.16 -0.68
C CYS A 363 4.63 -13.27 -0.04
N GLY A 364 4.38 -13.20 1.27
CA GLY A 364 3.51 -14.13 2.00
C GLY A 364 2.06 -14.06 1.54
N VAL A 365 1.53 -12.85 1.34
CA VAL A 365 0.18 -12.63 0.79
C VAL A 365 0.06 -13.23 -0.62
N VAL A 366 1.03 -12.96 -1.50
CA VAL A 366 1.09 -13.56 -2.84
C VAL A 366 1.24 -15.08 -2.78
N ALA A 367 2.07 -15.59 -1.88
CA ALA A 367 2.26 -17.03 -1.69
C ALA A 367 0.97 -17.73 -1.23
N ALA A 368 0.18 -17.08 -0.37
CA ALA A 368 -1.11 -17.61 0.09
C ALA A 368 -2.10 -17.70 -1.07
N ALA A 369 -2.19 -16.65 -1.89
CA ALA A 369 -3.03 -16.64 -3.08
C ALA A 369 -2.59 -17.71 -4.10
N ALA A 370 -1.29 -17.86 -4.35
CA ALA A 370 -0.77 -18.89 -5.24
C ALA A 370 -1.05 -20.32 -4.72
N LEU A 371 -0.88 -20.57 -3.42
CA LEU A 371 -1.23 -21.86 -2.81
C LEU A 371 -2.73 -22.15 -2.93
N ALA A 372 -3.58 -21.15 -2.70
CA ALA A 372 -5.03 -21.28 -2.90
C ALA A 372 -5.37 -21.58 -4.37
N PHE A 373 -4.70 -20.92 -5.32
CA PHE A 373 -4.86 -21.20 -6.75
C PHE A 373 -4.53 -22.67 -7.07
N PHE A 374 -3.37 -23.17 -6.63
CA PHE A 374 -3.00 -24.57 -6.86
C PHE A 374 -3.94 -25.55 -6.19
N PHE A 375 -4.41 -25.22 -4.98
CA PHE A 375 -5.41 -26.04 -4.29
C PHE A 375 -6.68 -26.14 -5.13
N VAL A 376 -7.20 -25.02 -5.63
CA VAL A 376 -8.40 -25.01 -6.48
C VAL A 376 -8.15 -25.75 -7.81
N ALA A 377 -7.01 -25.51 -8.45
CA ALA A 377 -6.63 -26.14 -9.70
C ALA A 377 -6.55 -27.68 -9.63
N GLU A 378 -6.14 -28.23 -8.48
CA GLU A 378 -5.97 -29.68 -8.28
C GLU A 378 -7.24 -30.39 -7.82
N HIS A 379 -8.17 -29.67 -7.17
CA HIS A 379 -9.37 -30.25 -6.57
C HIS A 379 -10.66 -29.98 -7.37
N PHE A 380 -10.69 -28.95 -8.22
CA PHE A 380 -11.87 -28.54 -8.97
C PHE A 380 -11.63 -28.53 -10.48
N HIS A 381 -12.71 -28.55 -11.27
CA HIS A 381 -12.69 -28.48 -12.74
C HIS A 381 -12.38 -27.06 -13.24
N LEU A 382 -11.11 -26.66 -13.10
CA LEU A 382 -10.64 -25.33 -13.51
C LEU A 382 -10.23 -25.26 -14.99
N PHE A 383 -9.46 -26.24 -15.46
CA PHE A 383 -8.92 -26.28 -16.83
C PHE A 383 -9.71 -27.25 -17.72
N HIS A 384 -10.02 -26.87 -18.96
CA HIS A 384 -10.80 -27.69 -19.90
C HIS A 384 -10.07 -28.98 -20.32
N ALA A 385 -8.73 -28.98 -20.32
CA ALA A 385 -7.90 -30.16 -20.61
C ALA A 385 -7.27 -30.80 -19.36
N GLY A 386 -7.63 -30.34 -18.15
CA GLY A 386 -7.31 -30.94 -16.83
C GLY A 386 -5.83 -31.17 -16.49
N PRO A 387 -5.22 -30.47 -15.52
CA PRO A 387 -4.00 -30.97 -14.88
C PRO A 387 -4.31 -32.29 -14.16
N VAL A 388 -3.31 -33.17 -14.11
CA VAL A 388 -3.37 -34.50 -13.48
C VAL A 388 -4.02 -34.41 -12.10
N ARG A 389 -5.24 -34.94 -11.99
CA ARG A 389 -6.05 -34.75 -10.79
C ARG A 389 -5.47 -35.55 -9.63
N ALA A 390 -5.63 -35.07 -8.39
CA ALA A 390 -5.09 -35.78 -7.23
C ALA A 390 -5.67 -37.21 -7.07
N ASP A 391 -6.89 -37.44 -7.57
CA ASP A 391 -7.54 -38.76 -7.62
C ASP A 391 -6.93 -39.71 -8.67
N GLU A 392 -6.33 -39.20 -9.74
CA GLU A 392 -5.63 -40.03 -10.74
C GLU A 392 -4.37 -40.69 -10.17
N PHE A 393 -3.75 -40.09 -9.13
CA PHE A 393 -2.60 -40.66 -8.42
C PHE A 393 -2.97 -41.66 -7.31
N ARG A 394 -4.26 -41.80 -6.96
CA ARG A 394 -4.71 -42.75 -5.92
C ARG A 394 -4.38 -44.21 -6.29
N HIS A 395 -4.15 -44.48 -7.57
CA HIS A 395 -3.77 -45.79 -8.11
C HIS A 395 -2.36 -45.80 -8.73
N ALA A 396 -1.54 -44.78 -8.50
CA ALA A 396 -0.17 -44.73 -9.01
C ALA A 396 0.72 -45.77 -8.29
N LEU A 397 1.59 -46.44 -9.05
CA LEU A 397 2.58 -47.35 -8.48
C LEU A 397 3.61 -46.54 -7.67
N PRO A 398 4.03 -47.03 -6.49
CA PRO A 398 5.00 -46.33 -5.66
C PRO A 398 6.34 -46.09 -6.39
N GLU A 399 6.94 -44.91 -6.22
CA GLU A 399 8.24 -44.54 -6.80
C GLU A 399 9.33 -44.64 -5.73
N TRP A 400 10.45 -45.30 -6.03
CA TRP A 400 11.57 -45.40 -5.11
C TRP A 400 12.42 -44.13 -5.17
N ASP A 401 12.70 -43.50 -4.03
CA ASP A 401 13.58 -42.34 -3.94
C ASP A 401 15.00 -42.75 -3.56
N PRO A 402 15.99 -42.64 -4.48
CA PRO A 402 17.37 -43.04 -4.22
C PRO A 402 18.05 -42.24 -3.10
N GLY A 403 17.62 -41.00 -2.84
CA GLY A 403 18.24 -40.13 -1.85
C GLY A 403 17.79 -40.41 -0.41
N THR A 404 16.61 -41.00 -0.23
CA THR A 404 16.06 -41.30 1.10
C THR A 404 15.91 -42.81 1.35
N MET A 405 16.09 -43.65 0.31
CA MET A 405 15.82 -45.09 0.33
C MET A 405 14.40 -45.45 0.81
N VAL A 406 13.45 -44.53 0.66
CA VAL A 406 12.04 -44.73 1.01
C VAL A 406 11.20 -44.88 -0.25
N VAL A 407 10.28 -45.84 -0.22
CA VAL A 407 9.25 -46.02 -1.26
C VAL A 407 8.19 -44.93 -1.07
N ARG A 408 8.04 -44.03 -2.05
CA ARG A 408 7.04 -42.97 -2.07
C ARG A 408 5.75 -43.50 -2.68
N PRO A 409 4.61 -43.58 -1.95
CA PRO A 409 3.35 -44.10 -2.49
C PRO A 409 2.81 -43.24 -3.63
N ASP A 410 2.92 -41.92 -3.50
CA ASP A 410 2.52 -40.92 -4.50
C ASP A 410 3.20 -39.56 -4.18
N PRO A 411 3.20 -38.58 -5.11
CA PRO A 411 3.80 -37.25 -4.89
C PRO A 411 3.11 -36.39 -3.82
N TYR A 412 1.88 -36.71 -3.43
CA TYR A 412 1.02 -35.90 -2.56
C TYR A 412 1.01 -36.37 -1.09
N THR A 413 1.20 -37.66 -0.80
CA THR A 413 1.15 -38.23 0.57
C THR A 413 2.20 -37.65 1.51
N TRP A 414 3.40 -37.33 1.00
CA TRP A 414 4.45 -36.67 1.77
C TRP A 414 4.39 -35.13 1.71
N GLY A 415 3.44 -34.58 0.94
CA GLY A 415 3.22 -33.15 0.80
C GLY A 415 3.03 -32.45 2.15
N PRO A 416 2.06 -32.86 2.99
CA PRO A 416 1.80 -32.20 4.27
C PRO A 416 3.03 -32.12 5.18
N ALA A 417 3.77 -33.22 5.34
CA ALA A 417 4.97 -33.24 6.18
C ALA A 417 6.06 -32.29 5.64
N ARG A 418 6.28 -32.30 4.32
CA ARG A 418 7.26 -31.43 3.66
C ARG A 418 6.89 -29.96 3.77
N TYR A 419 5.63 -29.63 3.53
CA TYR A 419 5.12 -28.26 3.57
C TYR A 419 5.13 -27.70 4.98
N SER A 420 4.70 -28.49 5.98
CA SER A 420 4.79 -28.12 7.39
C SER A 420 6.25 -27.90 7.84
N ALA A 421 7.18 -28.78 7.44
CA ALA A 421 8.59 -28.62 7.75
C ALA A 421 9.17 -27.32 7.16
N MET A 422 8.83 -27.00 5.89
CA MET A 422 9.27 -25.75 5.27
C MET A 422 8.68 -24.51 5.94
N ALA A 423 7.40 -24.56 6.34
CA ALA A 423 6.77 -23.46 7.07
C ALA A 423 7.42 -23.23 8.43
N VAL A 424 7.70 -24.28 9.20
CA VAL A 424 8.42 -24.18 10.48
C VAL A 424 9.84 -23.63 10.27
N LEU A 425 10.54 -24.08 9.23
CA LEU A 425 11.87 -23.57 8.89
C LEU A 425 11.83 -22.07 8.54
N GLY A 426 10.85 -21.64 7.73
CA GLY A 426 10.66 -20.23 7.38
C GLY A 426 10.37 -19.36 8.59
N ALA A 427 9.52 -19.84 9.50
CA ALA A 427 9.23 -19.16 10.75
C ALA A 427 10.48 -19.03 11.64
N ALA A 428 11.26 -20.09 11.79
CA ALA A 428 12.49 -20.09 12.58
C ALA A 428 13.55 -19.13 12.00
N VAL A 429 13.74 -19.12 10.68
CA VAL A 429 14.66 -18.20 10.00
C VAL A 429 14.21 -16.75 10.16
N ALA A 430 12.93 -16.47 9.97
CA ALA A 430 12.40 -15.12 10.16
C ALA A 430 12.64 -14.64 11.60
N LEU A 431 12.26 -15.44 12.60
CA LEU A 431 12.44 -15.09 14.01
C LEU A 431 13.92 -14.83 14.36
N ALA A 432 14.85 -15.60 13.80
CA ALA A 432 16.27 -15.42 14.01
C ALA A 432 16.84 -14.13 13.37
N LEU A 433 16.21 -13.63 12.31
CA LEU A 433 16.64 -12.43 11.57
C LEU A 433 15.90 -11.16 12.00
N VAL A 434 14.83 -11.29 12.78
CA VAL A 434 14.05 -10.15 13.29
C VAL A 434 14.95 -9.30 14.21
N PRO A 435 15.04 -7.99 13.95
CA PRO A 435 15.84 -7.09 14.78
C PRO A 435 15.14 -6.83 16.12
N ASP A 436 15.91 -6.56 17.18
CA ASP A 436 15.40 -6.38 18.54
C ASP A 436 14.31 -5.31 18.65
N TYR A 437 14.41 -4.22 17.86
CA TYR A 437 13.40 -3.15 17.86
C TYR A 437 12.02 -3.63 17.40
N ALA A 438 11.94 -4.66 16.55
CA ALA A 438 10.67 -5.21 16.10
C ALA A 438 10.00 -6.06 17.19
N LEU A 439 10.78 -6.62 18.12
CA LEU A 439 10.31 -7.36 19.29
C LEU A 439 9.88 -6.44 20.44
N SER A 440 10.47 -5.25 20.56
CA SER A 440 10.05 -4.25 21.56
C SER A 440 8.96 -3.29 21.04
N GLY A 441 8.65 -3.37 19.75
CA GLY A 441 7.88 -2.39 19.01
C GLY A 441 8.73 -1.22 18.51
N GLY A 442 8.40 -0.74 17.32
CA GLY A 442 9.15 0.33 16.66
C GLY A 442 9.19 1.58 17.53
N ALA A 443 10.39 2.12 17.74
CA ALA A 443 10.53 3.39 18.44
C ALA A 443 9.81 4.47 17.62
N LEU A 444 8.78 5.07 18.23
CA LEU A 444 8.17 6.28 17.69
C LEU A 444 9.29 7.33 17.53
N ARG A 445 9.57 7.74 16.29
CA ARG A 445 10.65 8.68 16.00
C ARG A 445 10.16 10.09 16.29
N ASP A 446 10.84 10.77 17.21
CA ASP A 446 10.59 12.18 17.48
C ASP A 446 10.94 13.02 16.25
N GLN A 447 10.08 13.99 15.92
CA GLN A 447 10.28 14.98 14.87
C GLN A 447 10.64 16.32 15.54
N PRO A 448 11.92 16.56 15.84
CA PRO A 448 12.31 17.72 16.59
C PRO A 448 11.97 19.01 15.85
N VAL A 449 11.42 19.96 16.59
CA VAL A 449 11.02 21.26 16.08
C VAL A 449 12.19 22.22 16.20
N THR A 450 12.52 22.86 15.07
CA THR A 450 13.55 23.89 15.04
C THR A 450 12.94 25.27 15.35
N PRO A 451 13.67 26.15 16.07
CA PRO A 451 13.22 27.52 16.27
C PRO A 451 13.03 28.24 14.92
N PRO A 452 12.01 29.11 14.80
CA PRO A 452 11.84 29.89 13.58
C PRO A 452 12.98 30.90 13.40
N GLY A 453 13.24 31.32 12.16
CA GLY A 453 14.17 32.41 11.87
C GLY A 453 13.69 33.73 12.49
N PHE A 454 14.61 34.57 12.96
CA PHE A 454 14.32 35.81 13.68
C PHE A 454 14.23 37.02 12.72
N GLY A 455 13.19 37.86 12.89
CA GLY A 455 12.98 39.10 12.13
C GLY A 455 11.52 39.60 12.20
N ASP A 456 11.20 40.69 11.48
CA ASP A 456 9.82 41.21 11.37
C ASP A 456 8.87 40.22 10.68
N ARG A 457 9.42 39.39 9.79
CA ARG A 457 8.79 38.23 9.17
C ARG A 457 9.37 36.96 9.78
N ILE A 458 8.53 36.21 10.50
CA ILE A 458 8.88 34.94 11.13
C ILE A 458 8.46 33.82 10.17
N VAL A 459 9.40 32.95 9.79
CA VAL A 459 9.09 31.76 8.98
C VAL A 459 8.82 30.59 9.92
N LEU A 460 7.55 30.16 9.98
CA LEU A 460 7.12 29.02 10.78
C LEU A 460 7.28 27.74 9.95
N ASP A 461 8.42 27.08 10.12
CA ASP A 461 8.79 25.82 9.45
C ASP A 461 9.47 24.86 10.44
N GLY A 462 8.68 24.34 11.39
CA GLY A 462 9.22 23.58 12.53
C GLY A 462 10.08 22.38 12.13
N ASN A 463 9.71 21.67 11.06
CA ASN A 463 10.44 20.50 10.54
C ASN A 463 11.23 20.76 9.25
N ARG A 464 11.37 22.02 8.82
CA ARG A 464 12.20 22.41 7.67
C ARG A 464 11.78 21.71 6.36
N THR A 465 10.47 21.50 6.18
CA THR A 465 9.92 20.82 5.00
C THR A 465 9.62 21.78 3.84
N GLY A 466 9.80 23.09 4.03
CA GLY A 466 9.49 24.11 3.02
C GLY A 466 8.00 24.44 2.90
N LEU A 467 7.13 23.66 3.54
CA LEU A 467 5.70 23.96 3.76
C LEU A 467 5.51 24.95 4.90
N ALA A 468 6.19 26.09 4.81
CA ALA A 468 6.22 27.09 5.87
C ALA A 468 5.04 28.06 5.82
N VAL A 469 4.78 28.72 6.95
CA VAL A 469 3.92 29.91 7.03
C VAL A 469 4.79 31.14 7.26
N VAL A 470 4.62 32.18 6.44
CA VAL A 470 5.27 33.48 6.68
C VAL A 470 4.38 34.30 7.61
N PHE A 471 4.79 34.39 8.87
CA PHE A 471 4.11 35.15 9.90
C PHE A 471 4.71 36.54 10.05
N LYS A 472 3.99 37.58 9.59
CA LYS A 472 4.38 38.98 9.77
C LYS A 472 4.08 39.42 11.19
N HIS A 473 5.07 39.37 12.08
CA HIS A 473 4.85 39.59 13.51
C HIS A 473 4.42 41.03 13.82
N THR A 474 5.07 42.02 13.20
CA THR A 474 4.76 43.46 13.37
C THR A 474 3.32 43.81 12.96
N ASP A 475 2.84 43.25 11.83
CA ASP A 475 1.45 43.41 11.38
C ASP A 475 0.43 42.82 12.36
N HIS A 476 0.77 41.73 13.04
CA HIS A 476 -0.11 41.13 14.02
C HIS A 476 -0.14 41.94 15.31
N VAL A 477 1.01 42.40 15.79
CA VAL A 477 1.11 43.30 16.96
C VAL A 477 0.32 44.59 16.72
N SER A 478 0.39 45.17 15.53
CA SER A 478 -0.32 46.42 15.22
C SER A 478 -1.84 46.28 15.13
N ARG A 479 -2.36 45.07 14.90
CA ARG A 479 -3.81 44.81 14.75
C ARG A 479 -4.47 44.29 16.02
N THR A 480 -3.72 43.61 16.88
CA THR A 480 -4.27 42.95 18.06
C THR A 480 -3.97 43.71 19.35
N HIS A 481 -2.87 44.47 19.40
CA HIS A 481 -2.40 45.24 20.55
C HIS A 481 -2.23 44.43 21.86
N ASN A 482 -2.31 43.10 21.81
CA ASN A 482 -2.20 42.22 22.97
C ASN A 482 -1.42 40.94 22.62
N CYS A 483 -0.19 40.86 23.11
CA CYS A 483 0.71 39.72 22.88
C CYS A 483 0.20 38.42 23.54
N ALA A 484 -0.65 38.49 24.57
CA ALA A 484 -1.18 37.31 25.27
C ALA A 484 -2.16 36.48 24.42
N LEU A 485 -2.60 37.02 23.27
CA LEU A 485 -3.38 36.27 22.28
C LEU A 485 -2.57 35.18 21.58
N CYS A 486 -1.25 35.39 21.45
CA CYS A 486 -0.33 34.50 20.73
C CYS A 486 0.70 33.85 21.68
N HIS A 487 1.14 34.58 22.71
CA HIS A 487 2.05 34.09 23.75
C HIS A 487 1.26 33.71 25.00
N HIS A 488 0.88 32.44 25.08
CA HIS A 488 0.03 31.94 26.16
C HIS A 488 0.81 31.43 27.39
N MET A 489 2.10 31.14 27.20
CA MET A 489 3.03 30.77 28.25
C MET A 489 4.40 31.36 27.96
N VAL A 490 5.03 31.88 29.00
CA VAL A 490 6.36 32.49 28.91
C VAL A 490 7.21 31.96 30.06
N ARG A 491 8.49 31.69 29.80
CA ARG A 491 9.43 31.31 30.84
C ARG A 491 9.62 32.47 31.81
N PRO A 492 9.93 32.20 33.09
CA PRO A 492 10.25 33.26 34.04
C PRO A 492 11.30 34.20 33.48
N GLU A 493 11.08 35.51 33.64
CA GLU A 493 11.99 36.60 33.22
C GLU A 493 12.13 36.81 31.70
N GLU A 494 11.49 35.99 30.86
CA GLU A 494 11.41 36.23 29.41
C GLU A 494 10.21 37.15 29.08
N GLN A 495 10.35 37.97 28.03
CA GLN A 495 9.23 38.77 27.50
C GLN A 495 8.36 37.96 26.53
N ALA A 496 8.96 37.00 25.81
CA ALA A 496 8.29 36.06 24.94
C ALA A 496 9.16 34.79 24.79
N THR A 497 8.55 33.62 24.91
CA THR A 497 9.20 32.33 24.66
C THR A 497 8.73 31.77 23.32
N GLY A 498 9.68 31.29 22.50
CA GLY A 498 9.36 30.64 21.23
C GLY A 498 8.59 29.34 21.43
N CYS A 499 7.58 29.08 20.59
CA CYS A 499 6.71 27.92 20.73
C CYS A 499 7.47 26.57 20.67
N SER A 500 8.57 26.51 19.92
CA SER A 500 9.43 25.32 19.80
C SER A 500 10.07 24.88 21.11
N HIS A 501 10.16 25.74 22.14
CA HIS A 501 10.71 25.35 23.45
C HIS A 501 9.79 24.40 24.23
N CYS A 502 8.48 24.63 24.11
CA CYS A 502 7.46 23.85 24.80
C CYS A 502 6.83 22.81 23.87
N HIS A 503 6.73 23.08 22.58
CA HIS A 503 6.23 22.18 21.56
C HIS A 503 7.41 21.63 20.74
N ARG A 504 8.20 20.75 21.37
CA ARG A 504 9.49 20.29 20.81
C ARG A 504 9.36 19.23 19.71
N ASP A 505 8.18 18.65 19.55
CA ASP A 505 7.88 17.66 18.52
C ASP A 505 6.77 18.18 17.60
N MET A 506 6.86 17.91 16.30
CA MET A 506 5.90 18.40 15.31
C MET A 506 4.49 17.87 15.52
N GLU A 507 4.35 16.58 15.83
CA GLU A 507 3.07 15.88 15.81
C GLU A 507 2.74 15.31 17.21
N ARG A 508 3.74 14.95 18.01
CA ARG A 508 3.57 14.30 19.31
C ARG A 508 3.49 15.27 20.47
N GLU A 509 2.80 14.85 21.52
CA GLU A 509 2.85 15.56 22.79
C GLU A 509 4.26 15.53 23.38
N THR A 510 4.68 16.65 23.94
CA THR A 510 5.98 16.77 24.61
C THR A 510 5.78 17.04 26.08
N ASN A 511 6.48 16.28 26.91
CA ASN A 511 6.51 16.54 28.34
C ASN A 511 7.34 17.80 28.60
N ILE A 512 6.71 18.83 29.15
CA ILE A 512 7.37 20.09 29.50
C ILE A 512 7.72 20.18 30.99
N PHE A 513 7.38 19.15 31.77
CA PHE A 513 7.76 19.00 33.16
C PHE A 513 9.03 18.14 33.31
N ASP A 514 10.05 18.72 33.94
CA ASP A 514 11.30 18.03 34.29
C ASP A 514 11.30 17.69 35.79
N HIS A 515 11.00 16.43 36.11
CA HIS A 515 10.97 15.97 37.51
C HIS A 515 12.34 16.06 38.18
N SER A 516 13.43 15.77 37.48
CA SER A 516 14.79 15.80 38.05
C SER A 516 15.21 17.23 38.42
N LEU A 517 14.85 18.22 37.59
CA LEU A 517 15.06 19.63 37.91
C LEU A 517 14.26 20.06 39.14
N HIS A 518 13.01 19.62 39.25
CA HIS A 518 12.15 19.95 40.40
C HIS A 518 12.63 19.25 41.67
N ALA A 519 12.99 17.97 41.60
CA ALA A 519 13.55 17.21 42.72
C ALA A 519 14.78 17.91 43.30
N LYS A 520 15.74 18.31 42.45
CA LYS A 520 16.95 19.05 42.89
C LYS A 520 16.65 20.38 43.57
N ARG A 521 15.62 21.10 43.12
CA ARG A 521 15.22 22.38 43.73
C ARG A 521 14.49 22.18 45.07
N VAL A 522 13.72 21.10 45.19
CA VAL A 522 12.94 20.79 46.39
C VAL A 522 13.77 20.05 47.45
N GLU A 523 14.87 19.39 47.06
CA GLU A 523 15.91 18.88 47.99
C GLU A 523 16.52 20.00 48.84
N GLN A 524 16.51 21.24 48.36
CA GLN A 524 16.95 22.43 49.11
C GLN A 524 15.82 23.04 49.97
N GLY A 525 14.66 22.37 50.09
CA GLY A 525 13.45 22.88 50.73
C GLY A 525 12.54 21.77 51.31
N PRO A 526 11.19 21.88 51.21
CA PRO A 526 10.23 21.05 51.96
C PRO A 526 10.16 19.54 51.59
N GLY A 527 11.01 19.04 50.69
CA GLY A 527 11.05 17.64 50.28
C GLY A 527 9.87 17.21 49.38
N CYS A 528 9.83 15.92 48.99
CA CYS A 528 8.87 15.40 48.01
C CYS A 528 7.38 15.60 48.39
N SER A 529 7.06 15.67 49.70
CA SER A 529 5.72 15.95 50.23
C SER A 529 5.21 17.37 49.90
N ALA A 530 6.09 18.25 49.41
CA ALA A 530 5.70 19.53 48.88
C ALA A 530 4.80 19.40 47.64
N CYS A 531 5.00 18.33 46.86
CA CYS A 531 4.35 18.10 45.57
C CYS A 531 3.44 16.86 45.55
N HIS A 532 3.73 15.85 46.37
CA HIS A 532 3.00 14.58 46.43
C HIS A 532 2.17 14.45 47.70
N ASP A 533 0.94 13.92 47.56
CA ASP A 533 0.11 13.58 48.71
C ASP A 533 0.74 12.42 49.51
N PRO A 534 0.67 12.45 50.85
CA PRO A 534 1.22 11.38 51.69
C PRO A 534 0.60 10.01 51.36
N GLY A 535 1.45 8.98 51.19
CA GLY A 535 1.01 7.61 50.97
C GLY A 535 0.86 7.19 49.49
N PHE A 536 1.07 8.10 48.55
CA PHE A 536 1.04 7.79 47.11
C PHE A 536 2.46 7.74 46.52
N PRO A 537 2.75 6.79 45.60
CA PRO A 537 4.05 6.69 44.97
C PRO A 537 4.33 7.87 44.02
N PRO A 538 5.59 8.30 43.86
CA PRO A 538 5.97 9.29 42.85
C PRO A 538 5.64 8.74 41.45
N GLY A 539 4.77 9.44 40.71
CA GLY A 539 4.38 9.06 39.34
C GLY A 539 2.88 9.15 39.06
N ASP A 540 2.03 9.19 40.10
CA ASP A 540 0.60 9.42 39.93
C ASP A 540 0.27 10.91 39.90
N ALA A 541 -0.02 11.43 38.70
CA ALA A 541 -0.34 12.85 38.50
C ALA A 541 -1.62 13.29 39.22
N SER A 542 -2.55 12.38 39.49
CA SER A 542 -3.84 12.70 40.13
C SER A 542 -3.70 13.05 41.62
N HIS A 543 -2.59 12.61 42.25
CA HIS A 543 -2.23 12.85 43.64
C HIS A 543 -1.05 13.82 43.77
N THR A 544 -0.91 14.73 42.80
CA THR A 544 0.08 15.81 42.82
C THR A 544 -0.58 17.19 42.87
N LYS A 545 0.06 18.13 43.57
CA LYS A 545 -0.39 19.52 43.57
C LYS A 545 -0.32 20.10 42.15
N PRO A 546 -1.31 20.91 41.75
CA PRO A 546 -1.29 21.51 40.44
C PRO A 546 -0.15 22.51 40.20
N CYS A 547 0.43 22.47 39.00
CA CYS A 547 1.57 23.31 38.62
C CYS A 547 1.29 24.82 38.78
N LEU A 548 0.06 25.25 38.47
CA LEU A 548 -0.35 26.66 38.52
C LEU A 548 -0.45 27.24 39.94
N GLN A 549 -0.47 26.41 40.99
CA GLN A 549 -0.42 26.90 42.36
C GLN A 549 0.94 27.52 42.71
N CYS A 550 2.03 26.99 42.13
CA CYS A 550 3.38 27.48 42.34
C CYS A 550 3.88 28.37 41.18
N HIS A 551 3.34 28.20 39.97
CA HIS A 551 3.74 28.94 38.76
C HIS A 551 2.67 29.94 38.28
N THR A 552 2.19 30.79 39.18
CA THR A 552 1.10 31.75 38.93
C THR A 552 1.41 32.81 37.85
N LYS A 553 2.70 33.04 37.55
CA LYS A 553 3.17 34.04 36.57
C LYS A 553 3.54 33.46 35.19
N MET A 554 3.45 32.15 35.00
CA MET A 554 3.86 31.49 33.75
C MET A 554 2.86 31.71 32.61
N VAL A 555 1.59 31.96 32.95
CA VAL A 555 0.52 32.26 32.00
C VAL A 555 0.22 33.77 32.09
N PRO A 556 0.43 34.55 31.03
CA PRO A 556 0.14 35.98 31.02
C PRO A 556 -1.33 36.28 31.33
N SER A 557 -1.57 37.37 32.05
CA SER A 557 -2.93 37.85 32.33
C SER A 557 -3.63 38.24 31.01
N GLY A 558 -4.78 37.62 30.72
CA GLY A 558 -5.51 37.83 29.47
C GLY A 558 -5.17 36.85 28.34
N ALA A 559 -4.37 35.81 28.61
CA ALA A 559 -4.14 34.73 27.64
C ALA A 559 -5.46 34.05 27.24
N THR A 560 -5.77 34.07 25.94
CA THR A 560 -6.99 33.45 25.40
C THR A 560 -6.85 31.93 25.29
N ILE A 561 -5.63 31.45 25.01
CA ILE A 561 -5.30 30.04 25.05
C ILE A 561 -4.90 29.67 26.47
N LYS A 562 -5.66 28.78 27.09
CA LYS A 562 -5.29 28.17 28.38
C LYS A 562 -4.77 26.76 28.14
N PRO A 563 -3.76 26.29 28.88
CA PRO A 563 -3.29 24.91 28.78
C PRO A 563 -4.45 23.93 28.96
N LYS A 564 -4.63 22.98 28.03
CA LYS A 564 -5.73 22.00 28.03
C LYS A 564 -5.82 21.20 29.34
N SER A 565 -4.66 20.94 29.96
CA SER A 565 -4.53 20.15 31.18
C SER A 565 -4.49 20.99 32.46
N ALA A 566 -4.98 22.25 32.42
CA ALA A 566 -5.09 23.05 33.63
C ALA A 566 -5.88 22.29 34.71
N PRO A 567 -5.31 22.07 35.91
CA PRO A 567 -4.19 22.84 36.47
C PRO A 567 -2.78 22.17 36.42
N TRP A 568 -2.62 21.00 35.79
CA TRP A 568 -1.34 20.28 35.54
C TRP A 568 -0.81 20.51 34.12
N ILE A 569 0.18 21.38 33.95
CA ILE A 569 0.69 21.81 32.63
C ILE A 569 1.79 20.85 32.11
N GLY A 570 1.71 19.55 32.40
CA GLY A 570 2.82 18.62 32.16
C GLY A 570 3.07 18.28 30.69
N ARG A 571 2.04 18.35 29.84
CA ARG A 571 2.15 17.95 28.43
C ARG A 571 1.67 19.05 27.50
N ALA A 572 2.52 19.41 26.55
CA ALA A 572 2.19 20.30 25.46
C ALA A 572 1.84 19.46 24.22
N PRO A 573 0.79 19.81 23.45
CA PRO A 573 0.49 19.14 22.18
C PRO A 573 1.63 19.31 21.17
N GLY A 574 1.62 18.56 20.08
CA GLY A 574 2.57 18.73 18.97
C GLY A 574 2.53 20.14 18.39
N TYR A 575 3.66 20.62 17.87
CA TYR A 575 3.81 22.00 17.36
C TYR A 575 2.79 22.34 16.29
N LYS A 576 2.48 21.41 15.38
CA LYS A 576 1.47 21.61 14.34
C LYS A 576 0.06 21.77 14.91
N GLU A 577 -0.32 20.92 15.86
CA GLU A 577 -1.61 21.05 16.54
C GLU A 577 -1.68 22.39 17.30
N ALA A 578 -0.61 22.78 17.97
CA ALA A 578 -0.54 24.05 18.70
C ALA A 578 -0.70 25.26 17.77
N MET A 579 0.02 25.29 16.63
CA MET A 579 -0.07 26.38 15.66
C MET A 579 -1.45 26.44 15.00
N HIS A 580 -2.00 25.31 14.55
CA HIS A 580 -3.33 25.27 13.95
C HIS A 580 -4.44 25.61 14.95
N GLY A 581 -4.31 25.15 16.20
CA GLY A 581 -5.23 25.47 17.29
C GLY A 581 -5.26 26.96 17.64
N LEU A 582 -4.18 27.69 17.39
CA LEU A 582 -4.10 29.15 17.56
C LEU A 582 -4.62 29.89 16.32
N CYS A 583 -4.08 29.59 15.14
CA CYS A 583 -4.30 30.41 13.94
C CYS A 583 -5.67 30.19 13.29
N ILE A 584 -6.13 28.94 13.14
CA ILE A 584 -7.36 28.63 12.39
C ILE A 584 -8.60 29.24 13.06
N PRO A 585 -8.84 29.08 14.38
CA PRO A 585 -10.01 29.67 15.02
C PRO A 585 -10.01 31.20 14.92
N CYS A 586 -8.85 31.83 15.11
CA CYS A 586 -8.71 33.28 15.00
C CYS A 586 -9.02 33.78 13.57
N HIS A 587 -8.43 33.16 12.54
CA HIS A 587 -8.69 33.53 11.15
C HIS A 587 -10.12 33.26 10.71
N LYS A 588 -10.78 32.24 11.28
CA LYS A 588 -12.19 31.96 11.02
C LYS A 588 -13.10 33.06 11.58
N GLN A 589 -12.78 33.58 12.77
CA GLN A 589 -13.50 34.73 13.37
C GLN A 589 -13.24 36.04 12.62
N LYS A 590 -12.05 36.21 12.05
CA LYS A 590 -11.65 37.41 11.29
C LYS A 590 -11.97 37.34 9.79
N ALA A 591 -12.56 36.24 9.31
CA ALA A 591 -12.96 36.11 7.91
C ALA A 591 -14.05 37.15 7.58
N SER A 592 -13.78 38.01 6.60
CA SER A 592 -14.69 39.05 6.13
C SER A 592 -15.18 38.74 4.71
N ALA A 593 -16.13 39.53 4.20
CA ALA A 593 -16.62 39.42 2.82
C ALA A 593 -15.50 39.56 1.77
N GLU A 594 -14.45 40.33 2.07
CA GLU A 594 -13.28 40.52 1.20
C GLU A 594 -12.26 39.38 1.27
N LYS A 595 -12.20 38.66 2.40
CA LYS A 595 -11.28 37.51 2.61
C LYS A 595 -12.01 36.33 3.26
N PRO A 596 -12.99 35.72 2.58
CA PRO A 596 -13.83 34.67 3.18
C PRO A 596 -13.06 33.36 3.44
N ALA A 597 -11.92 33.18 2.76
CA ALA A 597 -11.08 31.97 2.85
C ALA A 597 -9.82 32.15 3.71
N LEU A 598 -9.77 33.13 4.62
CA LEU A 598 -8.59 33.47 5.43
C LEU A 598 -8.03 32.30 6.27
N TRP A 599 -8.90 31.36 6.65
CA TRP A 599 -8.57 30.19 7.48
C TRP A 599 -8.20 28.93 6.67
N ARG A 600 -8.30 28.96 5.33
CA ARG A 600 -7.97 27.79 4.49
C ARG A 600 -6.46 27.58 4.42
N CYS A 601 -6.03 26.31 4.38
CA CYS A 601 -4.62 25.94 4.35
C CYS A 601 -3.84 26.64 3.22
N ALA A 602 -4.41 26.72 2.02
CA ALA A 602 -3.77 27.36 0.86
C ALA A 602 -3.52 28.87 1.03
N THR A 603 -4.28 29.53 1.91
CA THR A 603 -4.08 30.96 2.23
C THR A 603 -2.90 31.16 3.16
N CYS A 604 -2.67 30.21 4.09
CA CYS A 604 -1.56 30.26 5.04
C CYS A 604 -0.27 29.66 4.47
N HIS A 605 -0.38 28.67 3.58
CA HIS A 605 0.71 27.94 2.95
C HIS A 605 0.70 28.20 1.43
N PRO A 606 1.39 29.24 0.94
CA PRO A 606 1.38 29.61 -0.46
C PRO A 606 2.07 28.54 -1.33
N ALA A 607 1.47 28.24 -2.49
CA ALA A 607 1.95 27.22 -3.43
C ALA A 607 3.30 27.57 -4.08
N SER A 608 3.71 28.84 -4.08
CA SER A 608 5.00 29.30 -4.58
C SER A 608 6.20 28.81 -3.75
N GLY A 609 5.94 28.17 -2.60
CA GLY A 609 6.96 27.76 -1.65
C GLY A 609 7.54 28.95 -0.89
N THR A 610 8.24 28.65 0.21
CA THR A 610 9.15 29.59 0.86
C THR A 610 10.58 29.32 0.38
N PRO A 611 11.48 30.33 0.37
CA PRO A 611 12.85 30.15 -0.08
C PRO A 611 13.55 28.95 0.58
N ALA A 612 14.44 28.30 -0.18
CA ALA A 612 15.19 27.12 0.26
C ALA A 612 15.84 27.35 1.64
N PHE A 613 15.78 26.32 2.51
CA PHE A 613 16.42 26.36 3.82
C PHE A 613 17.93 26.22 3.66
N ASP A 614 18.70 27.24 4.05
CA ASP A 614 20.14 27.06 4.32
C ASP A 614 20.33 26.67 5.80
N PRO A 615 20.77 25.43 6.11
CA PRO A 615 21.04 25.00 7.49
C PRO A 615 22.12 25.80 8.20
N LEU A 616 23.00 26.45 7.45
CA LEU A 616 24.09 27.25 7.97
C LEU A 616 23.71 28.72 8.12
N ARG A 617 22.60 29.16 7.50
CA ARG A 617 22.13 30.56 7.49
C ARG A 617 20.60 30.64 7.65
N PRO A 618 20.05 30.16 8.79
CA PRO A 618 18.61 30.08 9.01
C PRO A 618 17.89 31.45 9.09
N ASP A 619 18.64 32.51 9.32
CA ASP A 619 18.21 33.92 9.39
C ASP A 619 18.07 34.59 8.01
N GLU A 620 18.72 34.08 6.97
CA GLU A 620 18.65 34.65 5.61
C GLU A 620 17.30 34.34 4.88
N ARG A 621 16.48 33.43 5.41
CA ARG A 621 15.18 33.05 4.84
C ARG A 621 14.14 34.19 4.81
N GLY A 622 14.34 35.25 5.58
CA GLY A 622 13.39 36.37 5.72
C GLY A 622 13.65 37.60 4.83
N ASN A 623 14.82 37.69 4.18
CA ASN A 623 15.33 38.92 3.57
C ASN A 623 15.14 39.04 2.04
N MET A 624 14.35 38.17 1.40
CA MET A 624 14.08 38.32 -0.03
C MET A 624 12.81 39.14 -0.29
N GLU A 625 13.02 40.33 -0.84
CA GLU A 625 11.98 41.23 -1.36
C GLU A 625 11.26 40.59 -2.55
N HIS A 626 10.14 39.92 -2.29
CA HIS A 626 9.06 39.71 -3.26
C HIS A 626 7.70 39.92 -2.59
#